data_AF-A0A975REP0-F1
#
_entry.id   AF-A0A975REP0-F1
#
_cell.length_a   1.000
_cell.length_b   1.000
_cell.length_c   1.000
_cell.angle_alpha   90.00
_cell.angle_beta   90.00
_cell.angle_gamma   90.00
#
_symmetry.space_group_name_H-M   'P 1'
#
loop_
_entity.id
_entity.type
_entity.pdbx_description
1 polymer ?
#
loop_
_entity_poly.entity_id
_entity_poly.type
_entity_poly.pdbx_seq_one_letter_code
_entity_poly.pdbx_strand_id
1 'polypeptide(L)'
;MARDGMRSTNPIRPRTRPYVLTSGRTRCTRRLALETLVTVAHEEGMNRVPTRPAYWRVHEICGTPVSVAEISACLGIPLGVTRVVVSDLADLRLVRLQGGETTPEGRPSLALMERVLDGLQRL
;
A
#
# COMPACT_ATOMS: atom_id res chain seq x y z
N MET A 1 20.37 -26.99 -3.40
CA MET A 1 20.88 -25.64 -3.02
C MET A 1 19.66 -24.71 -3.01
N ALA A 2 18.78 -24.64 -2.00
CA ALA A 2 18.89 -24.45 -0.55
C ALA A 2 19.45 -23.06 -0.16
N ARG A 3 18.54 -22.16 0.25
CA ARG A 3 18.64 -20.77 0.82
C ARG A 3 17.81 -19.83 -0.05
N ASP A 4 16.75 -19.17 0.43
CA ASP A 4 16.77 -18.13 1.45
C ASP A 4 15.33 -17.96 2.00
N GLY A 5 15.05 -18.19 3.28
CA GLY A 5 15.06 -17.09 4.25
C GLY A 5 13.66 -16.52 4.44
N MET A 6 12.77 -17.27 5.10
CA MET A 6 11.48 -16.78 5.60
C MET A 6 11.76 -15.65 6.60
N ARG A 7 11.79 -14.41 6.10
CA ARG A 7 12.08 -13.20 6.87
C ARG A 7 10.98 -13.08 7.93
N SER A 8 11.34 -13.26 9.20
CA SER A 8 10.43 -13.15 10.33
C SER A 8 9.85 -11.73 10.37
N THR A 9 8.67 -11.56 9.79
CA THR A 9 7.88 -10.33 9.87
C THR A 9 7.30 -10.25 11.27
N ASN A 10 8.11 -9.77 12.22
CA ASN A 10 7.62 -9.50 13.56
C ASN A 10 6.46 -8.50 13.45
N PRO A 11 5.20 -8.89 13.75
CA PRO A 11 4.07 -8.00 13.62
C PRO A 11 4.29 -6.84 14.59
N ILE A 12 4.06 -5.61 14.13
CA ILE A 12 4.11 -4.46 15.01
C ILE A 12 2.92 -4.64 15.97
N ARG A 13 3.17 -5.19 17.16
CA ARG A 13 2.23 -5.12 18.29
C ARG A 13 2.30 -3.68 18.78
N PRO A 14 1.41 -2.78 18.34
CA PRO A 14 1.56 -1.39 18.68
C PRO A 14 1.19 -1.29 20.16
N ARG A 15 2.18 -0.98 21.02
CA ARG A 15 1.93 -0.67 22.44
C ARG A 15 1.03 0.57 22.60
N THR A 16 0.88 1.34 21.53
CA THR A 16 -0.01 2.48 21.37
C THR A 16 -1.33 2.09 20.70
N ARG A 17 -2.44 2.74 21.05
CA ARG A 17 -3.74 2.50 20.42
C ARG A 17 -3.63 2.70 18.89
N PRO A 18 -4.25 1.85 18.05
CA PRO A 18 -4.08 1.88 16.58
C PRO A 18 -4.30 3.25 15.92
N TYR A 19 -5.18 4.09 16.48
CA TYR A 19 -5.53 5.41 15.95
C TYR A 19 -4.56 6.54 16.35
N VAL A 20 -3.63 6.27 17.26
CA VAL A 20 -2.57 7.23 17.60
C VAL A 20 -1.59 7.38 16.43
N LEU A 21 -1.39 6.31 15.64
CA LEU A 21 -0.55 6.34 14.44
C LEU A 21 -1.04 7.35 13.40
N THR A 22 -2.35 7.56 13.33
CA THR A 22 -3.00 8.51 12.39
C THR A 22 -3.36 9.84 13.05
N SER A 23 -2.95 10.07 14.31
CA SER A 23 -3.39 11.22 15.13
C SER A 23 -4.92 11.39 15.19
N GLY A 24 -5.68 10.28 15.12
CA GLY A 24 -7.15 10.29 15.11
C GLY A 24 -7.79 10.41 13.72
N ARG A 25 -7.01 10.57 12.64
CA ARG A 25 -7.54 10.53 11.27
C ARG A 25 -8.12 9.14 10.96
N THR A 26 -9.39 9.11 10.59
CA THR A 26 -10.10 7.90 10.11
C THR A 26 -10.45 7.96 8.63
N ARG A 27 -10.25 9.13 7.98
CA ARG A 27 -10.48 9.33 6.56
C ARG A 27 -9.17 9.57 5.82
N CYS A 28 -9.00 8.84 4.73
CA CYS A 28 -7.96 9.08 3.73
C CYS A 28 -8.48 10.08 2.70
N THR A 29 -7.60 10.91 2.18
CA THR A 29 -7.93 11.84 1.08
C THR A 29 -8.25 11.06 -0.20
N ARG A 30 -7.67 9.87 -0.38
CA ARG A 30 -7.89 8.96 -1.51
C ARG A 30 -8.63 7.70 -1.06
N ARG A 31 -9.60 7.25 -1.85
CA ARG A 31 -10.29 5.96 -1.64
C ARG A 31 -9.39 4.85 -2.20
N LEU A 32 -8.59 4.23 -1.34
CA LEU A 32 -7.71 3.12 -1.73
C LEU A 32 -8.49 1.80 -1.66
N ALA A 33 -8.57 1.09 -2.80
CA ALA A 33 -9.11 -0.26 -2.84
C ALA A 33 -8.18 -1.24 -2.10
N LEU A 34 -8.67 -2.42 -1.75
CA LEU A 34 -7.88 -3.39 -0.96
C LEU A 34 -6.73 -3.96 -1.80
N GLU A 35 -7.01 -4.17 -3.09
CA GLU A 35 -6.15 -4.69 -4.13
C GLU A 35 -5.23 -3.63 -4.76
N THR A 36 -5.31 -2.36 -4.34
CA THR A 36 -4.42 -1.31 -4.86
C THR A 36 -2.97 -1.69 -4.57
N LEU A 37 -2.17 -1.78 -5.62
CA LEU A 37 -0.75 -2.10 -5.50
C LEU A 37 0.04 -0.84 -5.12
N VAL A 38 0.99 -1.02 -4.23
CA VAL A 38 1.88 0.02 -3.71
C VAL A 38 3.31 -0.38 -4.05
N THR A 39 4.06 0.56 -4.61
CA THR A 39 5.49 0.41 -4.92
C THR A 39 6.27 1.60 -4.38
N VAL A 40 7.55 1.41 -4.06
CA VAL A 40 8.43 2.53 -3.71
C VAL A 40 8.63 3.44 -4.93
N ALA A 41 8.50 4.76 -4.71
CA ALA A 41 8.65 5.76 -5.78
C ALA A 41 10.11 6.19 -5.99
N HIS A 42 10.86 6.41 -4.89
CA HIS A 42 12.25 6.85 -4.91
C HIS A 42 12.91 6.67 -3.53
N GLU A 43 14.07 6.01 -3.46
CA GLU A 43 14.74 5.69 -2.18
C GLU A 43 15.28 6.97 -1.47
N GLU A 44 15.68 7.99 -2.23
CA GLU A 44 16.28 9.22 -1.68
C GLU A 44 15.28 10.11 -0.91
N GLY A 45 13.98 9.91 -1.13
CA GLY A 45 12.92 10.65 -0.44
C GLY A 45 12.79 10.29 1.05
N MET A 46 13.32 9.13 1.46
CA MET A 46 13.10 8.60 2.80
C MET A 46 13.78 9.42 3.90
N ASN A 47 14.88 10.12 3.59
CA ASN A 47 15.54 11.04 4.52
C ASN A 47 14.70 12.27 4.88
N ARG A 48 13.62 12.56 4.14
CA ARG A 48 12.72 13.70 4.38
C ARG A 48 11.52 13.36 5.27
N VAL A 49 11.39 12.11 5.69
CA VAL A 49 10.21 11.63 6.40
C VAL A 49 10.40 11.79 7.90
N PRO A 50 9.45 12.39 8.64
CA PRO A 50 9.50 12.40 10.09
C PRO A 50 9.59 10.95 10.62
N THR A 51 10.50 10.72 11.57
CA THR A 51 10.89 9.41 12.12
C THR A 51 9.70 8.61 12.68
N ARG A 52 8.90 8.01 11.78
CA ARG A 52 7.76 7.17 12.11
C ARG A 52 8.08 5.74 11.70
N PRO A 53 8.16 4.79 12.65
CA PRO A 53 8.50 3.39 12.38
C PRO A 53 7.65 2.72 11.30
N ALA A 54 6.37 3.12 11.19
CA ALA A 54 5.45 2.58 10.20
C ALA A 54 5.85 2.91 8.75
N TYR A 55 6.40 4.09 8.48
CA TYR A 55 6.79 4.49 7.13
C TYR A 55 7.99 3.70 6.61
N TRP A 56 9.00 3.50 7.47
CA TRP A 56 10.14 2.65 7.16
C TRP A 56 9.74 1.20 6.89
N ARG A 57 8.81 0.67 7.68
CA ARG A 57 8.31 -0.70 7.52
C ARG A 57 7.54 -0.90 6.22
N VAL A 58 6.69 0.06 5.83
CA VAL A 58 6.00 0.02 4.54
C VAL A 58 7.00 0.02 3.39
N HIS A 59 8.06 0.84 3.46
CA HIS A 59 9.10 0.86 2.44
C HIS A 59 9.84 -0.49 2.33
N GLU A 60 10.19 -1.10 3.46
CA GLU A 60 10.83 -2.44 3.51
C GLU A 60 9.93 -3.52 2.87
N ILE A 61 8.61 -3.42 3.06
CA ILE A 61 7.62 -4.35 2.49
C ILE A 61 7.43 -4.13 0.98
N CYS A 62 7.45 -2.88 0.50
CA CYS A 62 7.09 -2.53 -0.88
C CYS A 62 8.27 -2.58 -1.89
N GLY A 63 9.29 -3.42 -1.63
CA GLY A 63 10.39 -3.66 -2.59
C GLY A 63 9.91 -4.30 -3.90
N THR A 64 8.78 -4.99 -3.86
CA THR A 64 7.96 -5.38 -5.02
C THR A 64 6.57 -4.74 -4.91
N PRO A 65 5.74 -4.74 -5.97
CA PRO A 65 4.36 -4.29 -5.85
C PRO A 65 3.59 -5.13 -4.81
N VAL A 66 3.09 -4.50 -3.76
CA VAL A 66 2.33 -5.15 -2.67
C VAL A 66 0.97 -4.48 -2.49
N SER A 67 -0.07 -5.27 -2.26
CA SER A 67 -1.43 -4.74 -2.08
C SER A 67 -1.61 -4.05 -0.71
N VAL A 68 -2.55 -3.09 -0.62
CA VAL A 68 -2.90 -2.44 0.66
C VAL A 68 -3.36 -3.46 1.72
N ALA A 69 -4.10 -4.50 1.30
CA ALA A 69 -4.52 -5.58 2.19
C ALA A 69 -3.33 -6.34 2.78
N GLU A 70 -2.37 -6.68 1.93
CA GLU A 70 -1.17 -7.41 2.32
C GLU A 70 -0.25 -6.58 3.22
N ILE A 71 -0.07 -5.28 2.93
CA ILE A 71 0.65 -4.35 3.84
C ILE A 71 0.00 -4.37 5.23
N SER A 72 -1.32 -4.34 5.31
CA SER A 72 -2.06 -4.38 6.59
C SER A 72 -1.77 -5.67 7.37
N ALA A 73 -1.77 -6.80 6.67
CA ALA A 73 -1.48 -8.11 7.25
C ALA A 73 -0.02 -8.20 7.73
N CYS A 74 0.94 -7.74 6.93
CA CYS A 74 2.36 -7.74 7.27
C CYS A 74 2.68 -6.82 8.46
N LEU A 75 2.03 -5.67 8.55
CA LEU A 75 2.21 -4.74 9.67
C LEU A 75 1.45 -5.15 10.93
N GLY A 76 0.39 -5.95 10.81
CA GLY A 76 -0.48 -6.32 11.92
C GLY A 76 -1.36 -5.18 12.43
N ILE A 77 -1.69 -4.21 11.57
CA ILE A 77 -2.51 -3.04 11.92
C ILE A 77 -3.84 -3.04 11.14
N PRO A 78 -4.89 -2.33 11.63
CA PRO A 78 -6.18 -2.28 10.95
C PRO A 78 -6.11 -1.64 9.55
N LEU A 79 -6.91 -2.14 8.61
CA LEU A 79 -6.96 -1.64 7.22
C LEU A 79 -7.19 -0.13 7.11
N GLY A 80 -8.04 0.43 7.96
CA GLY A 80 -8.28 1.88 7.99
C GLY A 80 -7.03 2.69 8.33
N VAL A 81 -6.20 2.18 9.25
CA VAL A 81 -4.91 2.79 9.62
C VAL A 81 -3.92 2.65 8.47
N THR A 82 -3.82 1.45 7.87
CA THR A 82 -2.95 1.19 6.72
C THR A 82 -3.25 2.14 5.56
N ARG A 83 -4.52 2.34 5.22
CA ARG A 83 -4.92 3.26 4.15
C ARG A 83 -4.46 4.70 4.43
N VAL A 84 -4.55 5.16 5.68
CA VAL A 84 -4.10 6.52 6.05
C VAL A 84 -2.59 6.63 5.87
N VAL A 85 -1.84 5.65 6.39
CA VAL A 85 -0.38 5.61 6.26
C VAL A 85 0.05 5.60 4.79
N VAL A 86 -0.56 4.75 3.96
CA VAL A 86 -0.26 4.66 2.52
C VAL A 86 -0.65 5.95 1.79
N SER A 87 -1.78 6.57 2.13
CA SER A 87 -2.19 7.87 1.57
C SER A 87 -1.17 8.96 1.91
N ASP A 88 -0.72 9.04 3.16
CA ASP A 88 0.26 10.03 3.58
C ASP A 88 1.60 9.83 2.84
N LEU A 89 2.05 8.58 2.68
CA LEU A 89 3.26 8.25 1.90
C LEU A 89 3.11 8.62 0.42
N ALA A 90 1.92 8.43 -0.15
CA ALA A 90 1.64 8.79 -1.55
C ALA A 90 1.62 10.31 -1.74
N ASP A 91 1.05 11.06 -0.79
CA ASP A 91 1.04 12.52 -0.80
C ASP A 91 2.47 13.10 -0.66
N LEU A 92 3.34 12.42 0.11
CA LEU A 92 4.77 12.71 0.20
C LEU A 92 5.59 12.22 -1.01
N ARG A 93 4.96 11.57 -2.00
CA ARG A 93 5.58 10.97 -3.20
C ARG A 93 6.66 9.92 -2.89
N LEU A 94 6.53 9.22 -1.76
CA LEU A 94 7.44 8.15 -1.34
C LEU A 94 7.02 6.79 -1.90
N VAL A 95 5.71 6.64 -2.16
CA VAL A 95 5.14 5.44 -2.79
C VAL A 95 4.34 5.84 -4.02
N ARG A 96 4.35 4.96 -5.02
CA ARG A 96 3.43 5.02 -6.17
C ARG A 96 2.31 4.02 -5.96
N LEU A 97 1.11 4.48 -6.26
CA LEU A 97 -0.10 3.68 -6.22
C LEU A 97 -0.41 3.24 -7.65
N GLN A 98 -0.42 1.94 -7.86
CA GLN A 98 -0.89 1.30 -9.07
C GLN A 98 -2.27 0.73 -8.78
N GLY A 99 -3.28 1.57 -8.96
CA GLY A 99 -4.65 1.10 -9.11
C GLY A 99 -4.89 0.85 -10.59
N GLY A 100 -5.30 -0.37 -10.95
CA GLY A 100 -6.05 -0.52 -12.19
C GLY A 100 -7.20 0.48 -12.12
N GLU A 101 -7.39 1.25 -13.19
CA GLU A 101 -8.49 2.21 -13.28
C GLU A 101 -9.75 1.51 -12.77
N THR A 102 -10.19 1.90 -11.58
CA THR A 102 -11.32 1.28 -10.90
C THR A 102 -12.29 2.39 -10.61
N THR A 103 -13.53 2.13 -10.94
CA THR A 103 -14.64 3.04 -10.66
C THR A 103 -14.74 3.30 -9.16
N PRO A 104 -15.43 4.38 -8.73
CA PRO A 104 -15.69 4.64 -7.33
C PRO A 104 -16.36 3.46 -6.59
N GLU A 105 -17.07 2.58 -7.31
CA GLU A 105 -17.68 1.35 -6.79
C GLU A 105 -16.71 0.15 -6.67
N GLY A 106 -15.43 0.31 -7.00
CA GLY A 106 -14.42 -0.77 -6.95
C GLY A 106 -14.51 -1.77 -8.11
N ARG A 107 -15.21 -1.41 -9.19
CA ARG A 107 -15.25 -2.23 -10.42
C ARG A 107 -14.14 -1.80 -11.37
N PRO A 108 -13.53 -2.72 -12.14
CA PRO A 108 -12.57 -2.34 -13.18
C PRO A 108 -13.18 -1.30 -14.13
N SER A 109 -12.38 -0.40 -14.69
CA SER A 109 -12.86 0.60 -15.63
C SER A 109 -13.34 -0.09 -16.90
N LEU A 110 -14.35 0.50 -17.53
CA LEU A 110 -14.82 0.04 -18.84
C LEU A 110 -13.65 0.02 -19.84
N ALA A 111 -12.77 1.04 -19.80
CA ALA A 111 -11.59 1.13 -20.65
C ALA A 111 -10.60 -0.03 -20.44
N LEU A 112 -10.42 -0.51 -19.20
CA LEU A 112 -9.62 -1.71 -18.93
C LEU A 112 -10.30 -2.95 -19.52
N MET A 113 -11.60 -3.12 -19.32
CA MET A 113 -12.35 -4.26 -19.83
C MET A 113 -12.33 -4.31 -21.36
N GLU A 114 -12.50 -3.17 -22.03
CA GLU A 114 -12.41 -3.05 -23.49
C GLU A 114 -11.03 -3.41 -24.01
N ARG A 115 -9.96 -2.94 -23.35
CA ARG A 115 -8.58 -3.33 -23.70
C ARG A 115 -8.31 -4.82 -23.54
N VAL A 116 -8.85 -5.44 -22.50
CA VAL A 116 -8.71 -6.90 -22.28
C VAL A 116 -9.48 -7.66 -23.35
N LEU A 117 -10.71 -7.25 -23.68
CA LEU A 117 -11.53 -7.86 -24.73
C LEU A 117 -10.83 -7.80 -26.09
N ASP A 118 -10.32 -6.62 -26.47
CA ASP A 118 -9.57 -6.42 -27.71
C ASP A 118 -8.28 -7.27 -27.76
N GLY A 119 -7.64 -7.46 -26.60
CA GLY A 119 -6.49 -8.36 -26.48
C GLY A 119 -6.84 -9.85 -26.66
N LEU A 120 -7.97 -10.30 -26.09
CA LEU A 120 -8.42 -11.69 -26.20
C LEU A 120 -8.95 -12.04 -27.60
N GLN A 121 -9.54 -11.08 -28.31
CA GLN A 121 -10.05 -11.26 -29.68
C GLN A 121 -8.94 -11.28 -30.75
N ARG A 122 -7.72 -10.88 -30.40
CA ARG A 122 -6.54 -10.90 -31.28
C ARG A 122 -5.65 -12.14 -31.12
N LEU A 123 -6.11 -13.11 -30.31
CA LEU A 123 -5.48 -14.43 -30.13
C LEU A 123 -6.26 -15.47 -30.94
#